data_AF-A0A6M0GD47-F1
#
_entry.id   AF-A0A6M0GD47-F1
#
_cell.length_a   1.000
_cell.length_b   1.000
_cell.length_c   1.000
_cell.angle_alpha   90.00
_cell.angle_beta   90.00
_cell.angle_gamma   90.00
#
_symmetry.space_group_name_H-M   'P 1'
#
loop_
_entity.id
_entity.type
_entity.pdbx_description
1 polymer ?
#
loop_
_entity_poly.entity_id
_entity_poly.type
_entity_poly.pdbx_seq_one_letter_code
_entity_poly.pdbx_strand_id
1 'polypeptide(L)'
;MPHQLIDPKVAQKLILQSGGALRELIRLASQCCQLCLLQLRRTPDNQDIIVTEEILQQALTNLRIEFTEPLGKNQYEVLAQVYSDYTPEDGMSETFLDLLHNLYILEYRNDDLWFGVHPIVQEILYKRGLI
;
A
#
# COMPACT_ATOMS: atom_id res chain seq x y z
N MET A 1 15.21 25.46 2.08
CA MET A 1 14.15 24.48 2.44
C MET A 1 12.88 24.83 1.70
N PRO A 2 12.25 23.87 1.00
CA PRO A 2 11.07 24.13 0.20
C PRO A 2 9.87 24.41 1.11
N HIS A 3 8.97 25.30 0.66
CA HIS A 3 7.76 25.67 1.42
C HIS A 3 6.77 24.52 1.56
N GLN A 4 6.89 23.52 0.68
CA GLN A 4 6.06 22.33 0.61
C GLN A 4 6.95 21.10 0.44
N LEU A 5 6.70 20.03 1.21
CA LEU A 5 7.53 18.82 1.19
C LEU A 5 6.97 17.71 0.29
N ILE A 6 5.70 17.80 -0.09
CA ILE A 6 4.98 16.80 -0.88
C ILE A 6 4.13 17.53 -1.91
N ASP A 7 4.22 17.16 -3.19
CA ASP A 7 3.31 17.67 -4.23
C ASP A 7 1.85 17.43 -3.79
N PRO A 8 0.95 18.43 -3.86
CA PRO A 8 -0.45 18.26 -3.42
C PRO A 8 -1.17 17.08 -4.08
N LYS A 9 -0.90 16.81 -5.37
CA LYS A 9 -1.50 15.68 -6.09
C LYS A 9 -0.98 14.35 -5.57
N VAL A 10 0.29 14.31 -5.18
CA VAL A 10 0.93 13.13 -4.59
C VAL A 10 0.41 12.88 -3.18
N ALA A 11 0.14 13.93 -2.39
CA ALA A 11 -0.51 13.81 -1.09
C ALA A 11 -1.88 13.10 -1.20
N GLN A 12 -2.69 13.45 -2.21
CA GLN A 12 -3.96 12.76 -2.45
C GLN A 12 -3.76 11.28 -2.81
N LYS A 13 -2.77 10.97 -3.67
CA LYS A 13 -2.46 9.59 -4.04
C LYS A 13 -1.96 8.76 -2.87
N LEU A 14 -1.16 9.33 -1.98
CA LEU A 14 -0.73 8.66 -0.73
C LEU A 14 -1.93 8.20 0.10
N ILE A 15 -2.95 9.06 0.23
CA ILE A 15 -4.19 8.73 0.96
C ILE A 15 -4.96 7.60 0.27
N LEU A 16 -5.08 7.63 -1.05
CA LEU A 16 -5.79 6.60 -1.80
C LEU A 16 -5.07 5.25 -1.72
N GLN A 17 -3.74 5.26 -1.84
CA GLN A 17 -2.92 4.04 -1.87
C GLN A 17 -2.76 3.38 -0.49
N SER A 18 -3.01 4.10 0.60
CA SER A 18 -3.02 3.52 1.95
C SER A 18 -4.29 2.75 2.29
N GLY A 19 -5.33 2.81 1.43
CA GLY A 19 -6.62 2.18 1.68
C GLY A 19 -7.33 2.71 2.93
N GLY A 20 -6.99 3.92 3.40
CA GLY A 20 -7.54 4.49 4.63
C GLY A 20 -6.89 3.96 5.92
N ALA A 21 -5.92 3.05 5.83
CA ALA A 21 -5.17 2.58 7.00
C ALA A 21 -4.04 3.57 7.33
N LEU A 22 -4.10 4.21 8.51
CA LEU A 22 -3.08 5.18 8.95
C LEU A 22 -1.68 4.55 8.99
N ARG A 23 -1.58 3.29 9.42
CA ARG A 23 -0.31 2.55 9.46
C ARG A 23 0.32 2.45 8.07
N GLU A 24 -0.47 2.17 7.03
CA GLU A 24 0.03 2.09 5.65
C GLU A 24 0.32 3.46 5.06
N LEU A 25 -0.46 4.49 5.42
CA LEU A 25 -0.15 5.88 5.03
C LEU A 25 1.23 6.31 5.55
N ILE A 26 1.51 6.06 6.83
CA ILE A 26 2.80 6.39 7.44
C ILE A 26 3.93 5.55 6.84
N ARG A 27 3.71 4.25 6.60
CA ARG A 27 4.69 3.37 5.95
C ARG A 27 5.06 3.89 4.57
N LEU A 28 4.08 4.20 3.72
CA LEU A 28 4.28 4.68 2.36
C LEU A 28 4.95 6.07 2.34
N ALA A 29 4.52 6.99 3.22
CA ALA A 29 5.15 8.30 3.36
C ALA A 29 6.62 8.18 3.82
N SER A 30 6.91 7.27 4.75
CA SER A 30 8.28 7.00 5.22
C SER A 30 9.17 6.48 4.10
N GLN A 31 8.68 5.55 3.26
CA GLN A 31 9.39 5.06 2.07
C GLN A 31 9.69 6.21 1.09
N CYS A 32 8.74 7.10 0.85
CA CYS A 32 8.95 8.30 0.02
C CYS A 32 10.04 9.21 0.60
N CYS A 33 10.02 9.46 1.91
CA CYS A 33 11.02 10.26 2.60
C CYS A 33 12.42 9.62 2.52
N GLN A 34 12.53 8.30 2.66
CA GLN A 34 13.80 7.58 2.51
C GLN A 34 14.40 7.76 1.10
N LEU A 35 13.56 7.66 0.07
CA LEU A 35 13.98 7.92 -1.32
C LEU A 35 14.43 9.37 -1.53
N CYS A 36 13.71 10.35 -0.97
CA CYS A 36 14.13 11.75 -0.98
C CYS A 36 15.49 11.95 -0.31
N LEU A 37 15.71 11.32 0.86
CA LEU A 37 16.98 11.38 1.58
C LEU A 37 18.13 10.78 0.77
N LEU A 38 17.89 9.69 0.05
CA LEU A 38 18.89 9.10 -0.86
C LEU A 38 19.25 10.06 -2.00
N GLN A 39 18.27 10.79 -2.56
CA GLN A 39 18.53 11.80 -3.58
C GLN A 39 19.32 12.99 -3.01
N LEU A 40 18.92 13.51 -1.85
CA LEU A 40 19.64 14.61 -1.16
C LEU A 40 21.11 14.25 -0.89
N ARG A 41 21.41 13.00 -0.51
CA ARG A 41 22.80 12.55 -0.33
C ARG A 41 23.60 12.50 -1.63
N ARG A 42 22.95 12.28 -2.77
CA ARG A 42 23.59 12.25 -4.11
C ARG A 42 23.78 13.65 -4.68
N THR A 43 22.86 14.57 -4.37
CA THR A 43 22.85 15.96 -4.86
C THR A 43 22.65 16.92 -3.67
N PRO A 44 23.67 17.10 -2.80
CA PRO A 44 23.53 17.86 -1.55
C PRO A 44 23.21 19.34 -1.76
N ASP A 45 23.59 19.91 -2.91
CA ASP A 45 23.30 21.30 -3.25
C ASP A 45 21.85 21.52 -3.73
N ASN A 46 21.14 20.44 -4.09
CA ASN A 46 19.73 20.51 -4.50
C ASN A 46 18.82 20.51 -3.26
N GLN A 47 18.41 21.70 -2.83
CA GLN A 47 17.49 21.85 -1.69
C GLN A 47 16.00 21.80 -2.07
N ASP A 48 15.67 21.61 -3.35
CA ASP A 48 14.30 21.63 -3.87
C ASP A 48 13.69 20.22 -3.96
N ILE A 49 14.31 19.24 -3.30
CA ILE A 49 13.82 17.85 -3.28
C ILE A 49 12.55 17.77 -2.42
N ILE A 50 11.47 17.34 -3.06
CA ILE A 50 10.15 17.10 -2.47
C ILE A 50 9.68 15.70 -2.88
N VAL A 51 8.65 15.18 -2.21
CA VAL A 51 7.99 13.94 -2.65
C VAL A 51 7.19 14.22 -3.93
N THR A 52 7.71 13.75 -5.06
CA THR A 52 7.10 13.83 -6.39
C THR A 52 6.36 12.54 -6.75
N GLU A 53 5.64 12.55 -7.87
CA GLU A 53 5.00 11.35 -8.42
C GLU A 53 6.01 10.22 -8.65
N GLU A 54 7.20 10.53 -9.18
CA GLU A 54 8.24 9.55 -9.44
C GLU A 54 8.70 8.85 -8.16
N ILE A 55 8.90 9.63 -7.09
CA ILE A 55 9.28 9.10 -5.77
C ILE A 55 8.17 8.20 -5.22
N LEU A 56 6.90 8.62 -5.35
CA LEU A 56 5.77 7.78 -4.95
C LEU A 56 5.74 6.46 -5.74
N GLN A 57 5.92 6.50 -7.06
CA GLN A 57 5.90 5.29 -7.90
C GLN A 57 7.02 4.31 -7.55
N GLN A 58 8.21 4.82 -7.19
CA GLN A 58 9.30 4.00 -6.67
C GLN A 58 8.93 3.37 -5.32
N ALA A 59 8.36 4.13 -4.39
CA ALA A 59 7.91 3.62 -3.10
C ALA A 59 6.82 2.54 -3.24
N LEU A 60 5.82 2.77 -4.10
CA LEU A 60 4.76 1.79 -4.41
C LEU A 60 5.33 0.52 -5.01
N THR A 61 6.34 0.64 -5.88
CA THR A 61 7.00 -0.51 -6.49
C THR A 61 7.73 -1.35 -5.44
N ASN A 62 8.47 -0.72 -4.53
CA ASN A 62 9.15 -1.42 -3.43
C ASN A 62 8.14 -2.16 -2.54
N LEU A 63 7.09 -1.46 -2.09
CA LEU A 63 6.05 -2.07 -1.24
C LEU A 63 5.34 -3.22 -1.94
N ARG A 64 5.06 -3.11 -3.24
CA ARG A 64 4.45 -4.18 -4.00
C ARG A 64 5.33 -5.43 -4.06
N ILE A 65 6.64 -5.26 -4.18
CA ILE A 65 7.59 -6.39 -4.12
C ILE A 65 7.53 -7.03 -2.73
N GLU A 66 7.61 -6.24 -1.65
CA GLU A 66 7.48 -6.71 -0.27
C GLU A 66 6.18 -7.49 -0.03
N PHE A 67 5.05 -7.00 -0.53
CA PHE A 67 3.76 -7.72 -0.47
C PHE A 67 3.77 -8.98 -1.34
N THR A 68 4.45 -9.01 -2.48
CA THR A 68 4.42 -10.17 -3.38
C THR A 68 5.22 -11.35 -2.83
N GLU A 69 6.34 -11.08 -2.16
CA GLU A 69 7.31 -12.09 -1.70
C GLU A 69 6.72 -13.27 -0.91
N PRO A 70 5.87 -13.05 0.12
CA PRO A 70 5.33 -14.15 0.94
C PRO A 70 4.02 -14.77 0.38
N LEU A 71 3.48 -14.27 -0.73
CA LEU A 71 2.18 -14.72 -1.23
C LEU A 71 2.30 -16.03 -2.04
N GLY A 72 1.66 -17.08 -1.53
CA GLY A 72 1.45 -18.35 -2.20
C GLY A 72 0.03 -18.51 -2.76
N LYS A 73 -0.26 -19.68 -3.33
CA LYS A 73 -1.54 -19.99 -3.99
C LYS A 73 -2.74 -19.73 -3.08
N ASN A 74 -2.73 -20.27 -1.86
CA ASN A 74 -3.84 -20.14 -0.92
C ASN A 74 -4.11 -18.68 -0.55
N GLN A 75 -3.06 -17.87 -0.36
CA GLN A 75 -3.22 -16.45 -0.07
C GLN A 75 -3.87 -15.71 -1.24
N TYR A 76 -3.48 -16.01 -2.48
CA TYR A 76 -4.10 -15.41 -3.67
C TYR A 76 -5.58 -15.75 -3.79
N GLU A 77 -5.98 -16.98 -3.45
CA GLU A 77 -7.39 -17.42 -3.47
C GLU A 77 -8.21 -16.62 -2.45
N VAL A 78 -7.76 -16.52 -1.20
CA VAL A 78 -8.44 -15.71 -0.16
C VAL A 78 -8.51 -14.24 -0.55
N LEU A 79 -7.43 -13.68 -1.13
CA LEU A 79 -7.41 -12.28 -1.57
C LEU A 79 -8.41 -12.01 -2.70
N ALA A 80 -8.47 -12.87 -3.72
CA ALA A 80 -9.43 -12.71 -4.82
C ALA A 80 -10.88 -12.86 -4.34
N GLN A 81 -11.11 -13.76 -3.39
CA GLN A 81 -12.42 -13.97 -2.76
C GLN A 81 -12.86 -12.73 -1.97
N VAL A 82 -12.01 -12.22 -1.07
CA VAL A 82 -12.30 -11.00 -0.29
C VAL A 82 -12.46 -9.77 -1.18
N TYR A 83 -11.71 -9.66 -2.27
CA TYR A 83 -11.90 -8.57 -3.24
C TYR A 83 -13.30 -8.58 -3.86
N SER A 84 -13.83 -9.77 -4.16
CA SER A 84 -15.12 -9.93 -4.83
C SER A 84 -16.29 -9.79 -3.87
N ASP A 85 -16.17 -10.38 -2.68
CA ASP A 85 -17.30 -10.58 -1.76
C ASP A 85 -17.31 -9.55 -0.61
N TYR A 86 -16.21 -8.82 -0.39
CA TYR A 86 -15.99 -7.93 0.76
C TYR A 86 -16.07 -8.61 2.14
N THR A 87 -16.09 -9.95 2.16
CA THR A 87 -16.15 -10.78 3.35
C THR A 87 -15.36 -12.07 3.13
N PRO A 88 -14.67 -12.62 4.14
CA PRO A 88 -14.04 -13.93 4.03
C PRO A 88 -15.08 -15.05 4.01
N GLU A 89 -14.76 -16.17 3.37
CA GLU A 89 -15.58 -17.40 3.47
C GLU A 89 -15.54 -17.98 4.89
N ASP A 90 -14.35 -17.99 5.49
CA ASP A 90 -14.11 -18.32 6.90
C ASP A 90 -13.27 -17.24 7.58
N GLY A 91 -13.93 -16.41 8.38
CA GLY A 91 -13.29 -15.33 9.15
C GLY A 91 -12.36 -15.81 10.27
N MET A 92 -12.32 -17.11 10.58
CA MET A 92 -11.42 -17.70 11.56
C MET A 92 -10.30 -18.52 10.91
N SER A 93 -10.24 -18.59 9.58
CA SER A 93 -9.16 -19.29 8.89
C SER A 93 -7.81 -18.61 9.16
N GLU A 94 -6.78 -19.41 9.45
CA GLU A 94 -5.44 -18.90 9.75
C GLU A 94 -4.89 -18.03 8.61
N THR A 95 -5.14 -18.43 7.36
CA THR A 95 -4.70 -17.66 6.17
C THR A 95 -5.35 -16.28 6.10
N PHE A 96 -6.65 -16.16 6.37
CA PHE A 96 -7.33 -14.86 6.40
C PHE A 96 -6.79 -13.98 7.54
N LEU A 97 -6.67 -14.54 8.74
CA LEU A 97 -6.18 -13.80 9.91
C LEU A 97 -4.73 -13.31 9.69
N ASP A 98 -3.88 -14.12 9.08
CA ASP A 98 -2.51 -13.73 8.71
C ASP A 98 -2.50 -12.59 7.68
N LEU A 99 -3.36 -12.66 6.64
CA LEU A 99 -3.49 -11.60 5.65
C LEU A 99 -4.02 -10.29 6.25
N LEU A 100 -4.95 -10.40 7.21
CA LEU A 100 -5.51 -9.26 7.94
C LEU A 100 -4.47 -8.60 8.85
N HIS A 101 -3.77 -9.38 9.67
CA HIS A 101 -2.72 -8.88 10.58
C HIS A 101 -1.56 -8.20 9.84
N ASN A 102 -1.23 -8.69 8.65
CA ASN A 102 -0.18 -8.14 7.81
C ASN A 102 -0.67 -7.10 6.78
N LEU A 103 -1.92 -6.64 6.90
CA LEU A 103 -2.51 -5.55 6.11
C LEU A 103 -2.58 -5.80 4.60
N TYR A 104 -2.60 -7.07 4.18
CA TYR A 104 -3.01 -7.43 2.82
C TYR A 104 -4.51 -7.22 2.64
N ILE A 105 -5.26 -7.51 3.70
CA ILE A 105 -6.68 -7.23 3.85
C ILE A 105 -6.81 -6.13 4.90
N LEU A 106 -7.73 -5.20 4.65
CA LEU A 106 -8.07 -4.08 5.52
C LEU A 106 -9.48 -4.31 6.05
N GLU A 107 -9.65 -4.11 7.36
CA GLU A 107 -10.94 -4.14 8.02
C GLU A 107 -11.51 -2.73 8.09
N TYR A 108 -12.77 -2.59 7.70
CA TYR A 108 -13.52 -1.35 7.78
C TYR A 108 -14.68 -1.56 8.73
N ARG A 109 -14.66 -0.76 9.81
CA ARG A 109 -15.75 -0.66 10.78
C ARG A 109 -16.44 0.67 10.55
N ASN A 110 -17.45 0.67 9.69
CA ASN A 110 -18.39 1.78 9.59
C ASN A 110 -19.75 1.30 10.13
N ASP A 111 -20.88 1.79 9.61
CA ASP A 111 -22.22 1.29 9.99
C ASP A 111 -22.31 -0.25 9.86
N ASP A 112 -21.45 -0.84 9.01
CA ASP A 112 -21.22 -2.28 8.87
C ASP A 112 -19.74 -2.67 9.06
N LEU A 113 -19.51 -3.96 9.32
CA LEU A 113 -18.18 -4.59 9.27
C LEU A 113 -17.96 -5.21 7.89
N TRP A 114 -16.96 -4.75 7.16
CA TRP A 114 -16.59 -5.30 5.87
C TRP A 114 -15.07 -5.26 5.68
N PHE A 115 -14.60 -6.00 4.68
CA PHE A 115 -13.18 -6.16 4.39
C PHE A 115 -12.87 -5.75 2.96
N GLY A 116 -11.70 -5.17 2.75
CA GLY A 116 -11.21 -4.86 1.41
C GLY A 116 -9.76 -5.29 1.25
N VAL A 117 -9.36 -5.63 0.03
CA VAL A 117 -7.94 -5.87 -0.28
C VAL A 117 -7.20 -4.54 -0.31
N HIS A 118 -6.01 -4.49 0.27
CA HIS A 118 -5.16 -3.30 0.26
C HIS A 118 -4.90 -2.82 -1.20
N PRO A 119 -4.98 -1.51 -1.52
CA PRO A 119 -4.87 -1.02 -2.91
C PRO A 119 -3.61 -1.51 -3.68
N ILE A 120 -2.44 -1.47 -3.03
CA ILE A 120 -1.20 -2.01 -3.61
C ILE A 120 -1.30 -3.51 -3.91
N VAL A 121 -2.02 -4.27 -3.08
CA VAL A 121 -2.25 -5.71 -3.28
C VAL A 121 -3.26 -5.96 -4.40
N GLN A 122 -4.27 -5.10 -4.56
CA GLN A 122 -5.18 -5.15 -5.72
C GLN A 122 -4.40 -5.04 -7.03
N GLU A 123 -3.39 -4.16 -7.13
CA GLU A 123 -2.54 -4.10 -8.31
C GLU A 123 -1.76 -5.40 -8.57
N ILE A 124 -1.40 -6.15 -7.53
CA ILE A 124 -0.76 -7.48 -7.67
C ILE A 124 -1.74 -8.48 -8.28
N LEU A 125 -2.97 -8.51 -7.77
CA LEU A 125 -4.03 -9.41 -8.27
C LEU A 125 -4.35 -9.12 -9.73
N TYR A 126 -4.52 -7.85 -10.08
CA TYR A 126 -4.80 -7.40 -11.45
C TYR A 126 -3.68 -7.82 -12.42
N LYS A 127 -2.41 -7.60 -12.04
CA LYS A 127 -1.26 -8.01 -12.86
C LYS A 127 -1.14 -9.52 -13.05
N ARG A 128 -1.75 -10.30 -12.16
CA ARG A 128 -1.80 -11.77 -12.23
C ARG A 128 -3.05 -12.31 -12.91
N GLY A 129 -3.99 -11.44 -13.33
CA GLY A 129 -5.25 -11.84 -13.94
C GLY A 129 -6.20 -12.56 -12.98
N LEU A 130 -6.12 -12.24 -11.69
CA LEU A 130 -7.01 -12.78 -10.65
C LEU A 130 -8.24 -11.90 -10.41
N ILE A 131 -8.17 -10.63 -10.81
CA ILE A 131 -9.25 -9.63 -10.81
C ILE A 131 -9.15 -8.75 -12.05
#